data_AF-A0A5C3QEB0-F1
#
_entry.id   AF-A0A5C3QEB0-F1
#
_cell.length_a   1.000
_cell.length_b   1.000
_cell.length_c   1.000
_cell.angle_alpha   90.00
_cell.angle_beta   90.00
_cell.angle_gamma   90.00
#
_symmetry.space_group_name_H-M   'P 1'
#
loop_
_entity.id
_entity.type
_entity.pdbx_description
1 polymer ?
#
loop_
_entity_poly.entity_id
_entity_poly.type
_entity_poly.pdbx_seq_one_letter_code
_entity_poly.pdbx_strand_id
1 'polypeptide(L)'
;MASSARLYDITVEKKYLDAATRARAYIRNHFINDNGLKTDWVFTYNQGKYIEALAVLYAKTKKTEYLDEAVMLRSKVIALPCLYLSQVSDNAYCSTGEDGIITEGQKQPAKKNDDARNFKGIYLRALAILYHRAPKNHGIRPLIKAYINVQVNALIDLSSRGDQYGVMWHGPMDEGYTHGQMTALDALAGYISVNYS
;
A
#
# COMPACT_ATOMS: atom_id res chain seq x y z
N MET A 1 12.16 8.58 4.99
CA MET A 1 12.74 7.83 3.85
C MET A 1 12.14 8.23 2.51
N ALA A 2 10.83 8.07 2.30
CA ALA A 2 10.18 8.32 1.00
C ALA A 2 10.46 9.72 0.42
N SER A 3 10.37 10.78 1.23
CA SER A 3 10.66 12.15 0.78
C SER A 3 12.10 12.29 0.28
N SER A 4 13.09 11.74 0.99
CA SER A 4 14.50 11.76 0.56
C SER A 4 14.71 10.95 -0.72
N ALA A 5 14.07 9.79 -0.87
CA ALA A 5 14.14 9.01 -2.10
C ALA A 5 13.58 9.79 -3.30
N ARG A 6 12.44 10.47 -3.12
CA ARG A 6 11.83 11.33 -4.15
C ARG A 6 12.69 12.54 -4.49
N LEU A 7 13.26 13.21 -3.49
CA LEU A 7 14.18 14.33 -3.72
C LEU A 7 15.40 13.85 -4.50
N TYR A 8 15.95 12.67 -4.21
CA TYR A 8 17.02 12.11 -5.01
C TYR A 8 16.60 11.76 -6.46
N ASP A 9 15.39 11.22 -6.65
CA ASP A 9 14.84 10.94 -7.98
C ASP A 9 14.81 12.19 -8.86
N ILE A 10 14.46 13.34 -8.27
CA ILE A 10 14.33 14.63 -8.94
C ILE A 10 15.69 15.33 -9.08
N THR A 11 16.43 15.52 -7.98
CA THR A 11 17.58 16.44 -7.94
C THR A 11 18.92 15.75 -8.18
N VAL A 12 18.98 14.42 -8.13
CA VAL A 12 20.23 13.61 -8.18
C VAL A 12 21.29 13.98 -7.14
N GLU A 13 20.96 14.83 -6.15
CA GLU A 13 21.91 15.22 -5.11
C GLU A 13 22.15 14.07 -4.13
N LYS A 14 23.42 13.67 -3.99
CA LYS A 14 23.86 12.53 -3.18
C LYS A 14 23.38 12.61 -1.72
N LYS A 15 23.26 13.82 -1.15
CA LYS A 15 22.76 14.02 0.22
C LYS A 15 21.39 13.38 0.47
N TYR A 16 20.52 13.38 -0.54
CA TYR A 16 19.19 12.77 -0.45
C TYR A 16 19.22 11.25 -0.60
N LEU A 17 20.09 10.72 -1.46
CA LEU A 17 20.35 9.27 -1.54
C LEU A 17 20.92 8.75 -0.22
N ASP A 18 21.90 9.45 0.36
CA ASP A 18 22.53 9.07 1.61
C ASP A 18 21.51 9.10 2.77
N ALA A 19 20.67 10.14 2.83
CA ALA A 19 19.59 10.23 3.82
C ALA A 19 18.55 9.10 3.65
N ALA A 20 18.15 8.80 2.42
CA ALA A 20 17.22 7.71 2.14
C ALA A 20 17.80 6.34 2.52
N THR A 21 19.10 6.12 2.24
CA THR A 21 19.81 4.88 2.54
C THR A 21 19.99 4.67 4.04
N ARG A 22 20.36 5.72 4.79
CA ARG A 22 20.43 5.67 6.26
C ARG A 22 19.07 5.38 6.88
N ALA A 23 18.01 6.05 6.39
CA ALA A 23 16.65 5.80 6.86
C ALA A 23 16.21 4.36 6.55
N ARG A 24 16.54 3.83 5.37
CA ARG A 24 16.28 2.43 4.99
C ARG A 24 16.94 1.46 5.98
N ALA A 25 18.23 1.66 6.26
CA ALA A 25 18.98 0.80 7.18
C ALA A 25 18.39 0.82 8.58
N TYR A 26 18.03 2.00 9.09
CA TYR A 26 17.36 2.13 10.38
C TYR A 26 16.03 1.37 10.40
N ILE A 27 15.19 1.55 9.36
CA ILE A 27 13.89 0.88 9.27
C ILE A 27 14.05 -0.64 9.17
N ARG A 28 14.98 -1.14 8.34
CA ARG A 28 15.25 -2.59 8.24
C ARG A 28 15.65 -3.17 9.59
N ASN A 29 16.57 -2.52 10.29
CA ASN A 29 17.17 -3.10 11.51
C ASN A 29 16.23 -3.08 12.72
N HIS A 30 15.23 -2.20 12.73
CA HIS A 30 14.34 -2.02 13.90
C HIS A 30 12.92 -2.48 13.65
N PHE A 31 12.42 -2.37 12.41
CA PHE A 31 11.00 -2.56 12.11
C PHE A 31 10.74 -3.62 11.03
N ILE A 32 11.76 -4.31 10.52
CA ILE A 32 11.58 -5.39 9.53
C ILE A 32 12.33 -6.65 10.00
N ASN A 33 11.71 -7.81 9.88
CA ASN A 33 12.32 -9.13 10.04
C ASN A 33 11.93 -10.04 8.86
N ASP A 34 12.27 -11.33 8.95
CA ASP A 34 11.96 -12.32 7.89
C ASP A 34 10.44 -12.52 7.64
N ASN A 35 9.61 -12.08 8.58
CA ASN A 35 8.16 -12.11 8.49
C ASN A 35 7.54 -10.79 7.98
N GLY A 36 8.36 -9.77 7.68
CA GLY A 36 7.88 -8.45 7.26
C GLY A 36 8.00 -7.42 8.38
N LEU A 37 6.98 -6.56 8.56
CA LEU A 37 7.04 -5.53 9.61
C LEU A 37 7.03 -6.15 11.01
N LYS A 38 8.02 -5.77 11.83
CA LYS A 38 8.19 -6.15 13.23
C LYS A 38 7.69 -5.03 14.14
N THR A 39 6.37 -4.87 14.23
CA THR A 39 5.73 -3.93 15.15
C THR A 39 4.35 -4.45 15.56
N ASP A 40 3.91 -4.09 16.76
CA ASP A 40 2.57 -4.42 17.26
C ASP A 40 1.47 -3.70 16.46
N TRP A 41 1.82 -2.62 15.74
CA TRP A 41 0.90 -1.78 14.98
C TRP A 41 1.25 -1.82 13.48
N VAL A 42 0.76 -2.86 12.80
CA VAL A 42 0.98 -3.08 11.37
C VAL A 42 -0.13 -2.39 10.57
N PHE A 43 0.21 -1.28 9.90
CA PHE A 43 -0.71 -0.59 8.99
C PHE A 43 -0.27 -0.67 7.53
N THR A 44 -1.22 -0.60 6.60
CA THR A 44 -0.91 -0.65 5.16
C THR A 44 -0.05 0.52 4.70
N TYR A 45 -0.27 1.73 5.24
CA TYR A 45 0.47 2.91 4.79
C TYR A 45 1.96 2.83 5.14
N ASN A 46 2.33 2.25 6.29
CA ASN A 46 3.73 2.07 6.69
C ASN A 46 4.48 1.21 5.66
N GLN A 47 3.85 0.12 5.23
CA GLN A 47 4.37 -0.76 4.19
C GLN A 47 4.40 -0.03 2.85
N GLY A 48 3.32 0.67 2.49
CA GLY A 48 3.20 1.43 1.25
C GLY A 48 4.30 2.48 1.10
N LYS A 49 4.52 3.35 2.09
CA LYS A 49 5.54 4.41 1.99
C LYS A 49 6.95 3.84 1.93
N TYR A 50 7.20 2.69 2.55
CA TYR A 50 8.48 2.01 2.44
C TYR A 50 8.69 1.39 1.06
N ILE A 51 7.69 0.66 0.55
CA ILE A 51 7.67 0.09 -0.81
C ILE A 51 7.85 1.18 -1.87
N GLU A 52 7.13 2.30 -1.76
CA GLU A 52 7.27 3.46 -2.64
C GLU A 52 8.72 3.95 -2.67
N ALA A 53 9.33 4.14 -1.50
CA ALA A 53 10.68 4.65 -1.40
C ALA A 53 11.70 3.70 -2.04
N LEU A 54 11.57 2.39 -1.81
CA LEU A 54 12.41 1.37 -2.42
C LEU A 54 12.25 1.31 -3.95
N ALA A 55 11.01 1.35 -4.45
CA ALA A 55 10.73 1.37 -5.88
C ALA A 55 11.39 2.57 -6.58
N VAL A 56 11.32 3.75 -5.95
CA VAL A 56 11.98 4.97 -6.43
C VAL A 56 13.50 4.83 -6.43
N LEU A 57 14.09 4.34 -5.34
CA LEU A 57 15.53 4.12 -5.24
C LEU A 57 16.01 3.10 -6.27
N TYR A 58 15.29 1.99 -6.47
CA TYR A 58 15.58 1.01 -7.51
C TYR A 58 15.58 1.66 -8.89
N ALA A 59 14.51 2.39 -9.24
CA ALA A 59 14.39 3.00 -10.55
C ALA A 59 15.56 3.93 -10.87
N LYS A 60 16.06 4.65 -9.86
CA LYS A 60 17.13 5.64 -10.01
C LYS A 60 18.54 5.03 -9.96
N THR A 61 18.76 4.06 -9.09
CA THR A 61 20.11 3.48 -8.84
C THR A 61 20.37 2.16 -9.55
N LYS A 62 19.31 1.48 -9.99
CA LYS A 62 19.32 0.11 -10.56
C LYS A 62 19.84 -0.98 -9.61
N LYS A 63 20.03 -0.68 -8.32
CA LYS A 63 20.40 -1.69 -7.33
C LYS A 63 19.23 -2.61 -7.03
N THR A 64 19.34 -3.88 -7.41
CA THR A 64 18.26 -4.88 -7.30
C THR A 64 17.81 -5.10 -5.87
N GLU A 65 18.70 -4.94 -4.89
CA GLU A 65 18.41 -5.03 -3.45
C GLU A 65 17.19 -4.19 -3.01
N TYR A 66 16.93 -3.04 -3.66
CA TYR A 66 15.76 -2.22 -3.36
C TYR A 66 14.48 -2.82 -3.94
N LEU A 67 14.54 -3.37 -5.16
CA LEU A 67 13.39 -4.01 -5.80
C LEU A 67 13.04 -5.33 -5.09
N ASP A 68 14.04 -6.16 -4.82
CA ASP A 68 13.87 -7.46 -4.15
C ASP A 68 13.21 -7.27 -2.79
N GLU A 69 13.62 -6.26 -2.04
CA GLU A 69 13.02 -5.91 -0.76
C GLU A 69 11.57 -5.41 -0.91
N ALA A 70 11.29 -4.55 -1.90
CA ALA A 70 9.93 -4.07 -2.15
C ALA A 70 8.99 -5.22 -2.53
N VAL A 71 9.46 -6.16 -3.34
CA VAL A 71 8.74 -7.36 -3.77
C VAL A 71 8.51 -8.32 -2.60
N MET A 72 9.52 -8.53 -1.75
CA MET A 72 9.40 -9.33 -0.53
C MET A 72 8.30 -8.77 0.37
N LEU A 73 8.35 -7.47 0.68
CA LEU A 73 7.35 -6.83 1.55
C LEU A 73 5.95 -6.89 0.96
N ARG A 74 5.79 -6.62 -0.35
CA ARG A 74 4.50 -6.79 -1.04
C ARG A 74 3.98 -8.21 -0.87
N SER A 75 4.84 -9.21 -1.13
CA SER A 75 4.45 -10.61 -1.08
C SER A 75 4.01 -11.02 0.33
N LYS A 76 4.63 -10.48 1.37
CA LYS A 76 4.23 -10.70 2.76
C LYS A 76 2.90 -10.03 3.13
N VAL A 77 2.57 -8.86 2.56
CA VAL A 77 1.26 -8.22 2.77
C VAL A 77 0.12 -9.13 2.32
N ILE A 78 0.32 -9.84 1.21
CA ILE A 78 -0.71 -10.71 0.60
C ILE A 78 -0.64 -12.15 1.15
N ALA A 79 0.57 -12.67 1.40
CA ALA A 79 0.79 -14.02 1.91
C ALA A 79 0.59 -14.15 3.42
N LEU A 80 0.27 -13.06 4.11
CA LEU A 80 -0.25 -13.08 5.47
C LEU A 80 -1.77 -12.77 5.45
N PRO A 81 -2.61 -13.66 4.87
CA PRO A 81 -4.03 -13.65 5.23
C PRO A 81 -4.12 -13.86 6.74
N CYS A 82 -5.15 -13.30 7.38
CA CYS A 82 -5.27 -12.93 8.79
C CYS A 82 -4.99 -13.98 9.91
N LEU A 83 -4.35 -15.11 9.64
CA LEU A 83 -4.23 -16.23 10.57
C LEU A 83 -3.24 -16.02 11.72
N TYR A 84 -2.28 -15.08 11.64
CA TYR A 84 -1.20 -14.98 12.64
C TYR A 84 -1.23 -13.73 13.54
N LEU A 85 -2.04 -12.71 13.23
CA LEU A 85 -2.04 -11.43 13.97
C LEU A 85 -3.32 -11.14 14.77
N SER A 86 -4.32 -12.02 14.69
CA SER A 86 -5.53 -11.96 15.52
C SER A 86 -5.27 -12.20 17.02
N GLN A 87 -4.05 -12.60 17.41
CA GLN A 87 -3.67 -12.88 18.80
C GLN A 87 -2.96 -11.71 19.51
N VAL A 88 -2.66 -10.59 18.83
CA VAL A 88 -1.69 -9.61 19.35
C VAL A 88 -2.33 -8.27 19.78
N SER A 89 -3.45 -7.86 19.18
CA SER A 89 -4.36 -6.83 19.73
C SER A 89 -5.57 -6.62 18.83
N ASP A 90 -6.67 -6.05 19.36
CA ASP A 90 -7.77 -5.49 18.58
C ASP A 90 -7.33 -4.40 17.56
N ASN A 91 -6.07 -3.93 17.68
CA ASN A 91 -5.44 -2.91 16.84
C ASN A 91 -4.47 -3.48 15.78
N ALA A 92 -4.26 -4.80 15.74
CA ALA A 92 -3.45 -5.44 14.70
C ALA A 92 -4.27 -5.52 13.40
N TYR A 93 -4.14 -4.51 12.54
CA TYR A 93 -4.86 -4.44 11.28
C TYR A 93 -4.22 -5.38 10.25
N CYS A 94 -4.73 -6.61 10.23
CA CYS A 94 -4.71 -7.44 9.04
C CYS A 94 -5.20 -6.60 7.86
N SER A 95 -4.42 -6.56 6.79
CA SER A 95 -4.68 -5.62 5.70
C SER A 95 -5.54 -6.20 4.59
N THR A 96 -5.73 -7.51 4.48
CA THR A 96 -6.46 -8.14 3.37
C THR A 96 -7.23 -9.38 3.86
N GLY A 97 -8.53 -9.46 3.55
CA GLY A 97 -9.36 -10.64 3.79
C GLY A 97 -9.00 -11.82 2.88
N GLU A 98 -9.60 -12.99 3.14
CA GLU A 98 -9.41 -14.20 2.31
C GLU A 98 -9.92 -14.00 0.88
N ASP A 99 -10.85 -13.07 0.69
CA ASP A 99 -11.37 -12.63 -0.60
C ASP A 99 -10.43 -11.64 -1.34
N GLY A 100 -9.30 -11.28 -0.73
CA GLY A 100 -8.35 -10.35 -1.29
C GLY A 100 -8.71 -8.88 -1.11
N ILE A 101 -9.77 -8.53 -0.37
CA ILE A 101 -10.21 -7.13 -0.16
C ILE A 101 -9.53 -6.55 1.08
N ILE A 102 -9.09 -5.28 1.00
CA ILE A 102 -8.38 -4.65 2.12
C ILE A 102 -9.31 -4.43 3.32
N THR A 103 -9.06 -5.03 4.47
CA THR A 103 -9.91 -4.91 5.68
C THR A 103 -9.62 -3.66 6.53
N GLU A 104 -8.53 -2.94 6.25
CA GLU A 104 -8.10 -1.79 7.06
C GLU A 104 -9.07 -0.60 6.98
N GLY A 105 -9.34 -0.01 8.14
CA GLY A 105 -10.26 1.10 8.26
C GLY A 105 -11.70 0.73 7.90
N GLN A 106 -12.09 -0.55 7.94
CA GLN A 106 -13.47 -0.98 7.66
C GLN A 106 -14.28 -1.36 8.92
N LYS A 107 -13.66 -1.71 10.05
CA LYS A 107 -14.39 -2.28 11.21
C LYS A 107 -15.22 -1.28 12.03
N GLN A 108 -14.92 0.01 11.95
CA GLN A 108 -15.58 1.05 12.74
C GLN A 108 -16.74 1.69 11.93
N PRO A 109 -17.80 2.24 12.56
CA PRO A 109 -18.93 2.88 11.85
C PRO A 109 -18.46 3.91 10.83
N ALA A 110 -19.01 3.91 9.61
CA ALA A 110 -18.48 4.69 8.49
C ALA A 110 -18.32 6.20 8.80
N LYS A 111 -19.25 6.81 9.55
CA LYS A 111 -19.15 8.22 9.98
C LYS A 111 -17.97 8.57 10.88
N LYS A 112 -17.34 7.59 11.54
CA LYS A 112 -16.25 7.84 12.48
C LYS A 112 -15.01 8.27 11.70
N ASN A 113 -14.59 9.52 11.93
CA ASN A 113 -13.32 10.03 11.45
C ASN A 113 -12.16 9.26 12.11
N ASP A 114 -11.32 8.65 11.28
CA ASP A 114 -10.23 7.78 11.70
C ASP A 114 -9.18 7.79 10.59
N ASP A 115 -7.90 7.97 10.94
CA ASP A 115 -6.81 8.05 9.97
C ASP A 115 -6.68 6.75 9.15
N ALA A 116 -7.00 5.61 9.77
CA ALA A 116 -6.91 4.29 9.14
C ALA A 116 -7.82 4.14 7.91
N ARG A 117 -8.82 5.02 7.76
CA ARG A 117 -9.73 5.04 6.60
C ARG A 117 -8.98 5.28 5.30
N ASN A 118 -7.94 6.13 5.32
CA ASN A 118 -7.20 6.57 4.15
C ASN A 118 -5.93 5.75 3.86
N PHE A 119 -5.47 4.95 4.83
CA PHE A 119 -4.20 4.22 4.72
C PHE A 119 -4.18 3.24 3.53
N LYS A 120 -5.29 2.55 3.26
CA LYS A 120 -5.41 1.66 2.08
C LYS A 120 -5.22 2.40 0.75
N GLY A 121 -5.69 3.64 0.62
CA GLY A 121 -5.47 4.47 -0.57
C GLY A 121 -3.98 4.79 -0.78
N ILE A 122 -3.28 5.15 0.30
CA ILE A 122 -1.83 5.36 0.29
C ILE A 122 -1.09 4.09 -0.16
N TYR A 123 -1.52 2.93 0.33
CA TYR A 123 -0.93 1.64 -0.04
C TYR A 123 -1.12 1.32 -1.53
N LEU A 124 -2.34 1.47 -2.07
CA LEU A 124 -2.61 1.23 -3.49
C LEU A 124 -1.80 2.15 -4.41
N ARG A 125 -1.64 3.43 -4.03
CA ARG A 125 -0.78 4.37 -4.75
C ARG A 125 0.68 3.90 -4.78
N ALA A 126 1.19 3.42 -3.64
CA ALA A 126 2.55 2.90 -3.56
C ALA A 126 2.74 1.65 -4.43
N LEU A 127 1.75 0.76 -4.49
CA LEU A 127 1.76 -0.39 -5.39
C LEU A 127 1.77 0.04 -6.86
N ALA A 128 0.96 1.03 -7.26
CA ALA A 128 1.00 1.56 -8.62
C ALA A 128 2.38 2.14 -8.96
N ILE A 129 3.04 2.82 -8.01
CA ILE A 129 4.43 3.30 -8.19
C ILE A 129 5.39 2.12 -8.38
N LEU A 130 5.31 1.07 -7.55
CA LEU A 130 6.13 -0.14 -7.72
C LEU A 130 5.89 -0.81 -9.08
N TYR A 131 4.64 -0.92 -9.51
CA TYR A 131 4.27 -1.44 -10.84
C TYR A 131 5.03 -0.71 -11.94
N HIS A 132 5.03 0.62 -11.93
CA HIS A 132 5.69 1.45 -12.94
C HIS A 132 7.22 1.41 -12.88
N ARG A 133 7.78 1.33 -11.68
CA ARG A 133 9.24 1.37 -11.50
C ARG A 133 9.91 -0.01 -11.65
N ALA A 134 9.15 -1.10 -11.54
CA ALA A 134 9.64 -2.45 -11.80
C ALA A 134 9.82 -2.70 -13.32
N PRO A 135 10.77 -3.57 -13.73
CA PRO A 135 10.94 -3.94 -15.13
C PRO A 135 9.66 -4.47 -15.75
N LYS A 136 9.41 -4.19 -17.04
CA LYS A 136 8.16 -4.55 -17.73
C LYS A 136 7.86 -6.06 -17.70
N ASN A 137 8.90 -6.89 -17.77
CA ASN A 137 8.83 -8.35 -17.71
C ASN A 137 8.86 -8.92 -16.28
N HIS A 138 8.92 -8.08 -15.25
CA HIS A 138 9.00 -8.54 -13.87
C HIS A 138 7.65 -9.08 -13.38
N GLY A 139 7.64 -10.28 -12.79
CA GLY A 139 6.43 -10.98 -12.35
C GLY A 139 5.59 -10.24 -11.30
N ILE A 140 6.15 -9.24 -10.61
CA ILE A 140 5.41 -8.41 -9.66
C ILE A 140 4.30 -7.58 -10.30
N ARG A 141 4.46 -7.18 -11.56
CA ARG A 141 3.54 -6.29 -12.26
C ARG A 141 2.14 -6.88 -12.43
N PRO A 142 1.97 -8.10 -13.01
CA PRO A 142 0.64 -8.70 -13.12
C PRO A 142 0.00 -8.94 -11.75
N LEU A 143 0.80 -9.26 -10.72
CA LEU A 143 0.31 -9.48 -9.37
C LEU A 143 -0.22 -8.19 -8.72
N ILE A 144 0.46 -7.05 -8.92
CA ILE A 144 -0.03 -5.73 -8.46
C ILE A 144 -1.31 -5.35 -9.21
N LYS A 145 -1.32 -5.53 -10.54
CA LYS A 145 -2.49 -5.24 -11.37
C LYS A 145 -3.72 -6.01 -10.90
N ALA A 146 -3.59 -7.31 -10.71
CA ALA A 146 -4.68 -8.15 -10.19
C ALA A 146 -5.17 -7.68 -8.82
N TYR A 147 -4.25 -7.37 -7.90
CA TYR A 147 -4.61 -6.92 -6.55
C TYR A 147 -5.37 -5.58 -6.54
N ILE A 148 -4.92 -4.60 -7.33
CA ILE A 148 -5.62 -3.31 -7.47
C ILE A 148 -7.00 -3.51 -8.11
N ASN A 149 -7.12 -4.40 -9.09
CA ASN A 149 -8.41 -4.71 -9.71
C ASN A 149 -9.40 -5.30 -8.71
N VAL A 150 -8.97 -6.20 -7.82
CA VAL A 150 -9.82 -6.72 -6.72
C VAL A 150 -10.35 -5.58 -5.84
N GLN A 151 -9.49 -4.62 -5.47
CA GLN A 151 -9.91 -3.50 -4.63
C GLN A 151 -10.94 -2.61 -5.32
N VAL A 152 -10.73 -2.30 -6.60
CA VAL A 152 -11.61 -1.42 -7.35
C VAL A 152 -12.93 -2.09 -7.67
N ASN A 153 -12.94 -3.39 -7.98
CA ASN A 153 -14.18 -4.14 -8.14
C ASN A 153 -15.00 -4.12 -6.83
N ALA A 154 -14.37 -4.40 -5.68
CA ALA A 154 -15.03 -4.32 -4.37
C ALA A 154 -15.61 -2.92 -4.09
N LEU A 155 -14.84 -1.87 -4.38
CA LEU A 155 -15.27 -0.49 -4.24
C LEU A 155 -16.49 -0.16 -5.13
N ILE A 156 -16.44 -0.50 -6.41
CA ILE A 156 -17.50 -0.16 -7.37
C ILE A 156 -18.74 -1.02 -7.13
N ASP A 157 -18.58 -2.33 -6.97
CA ASP A 157 -19.69 -3.28 -6.96
C ASP A 157 -20.39 -3.34 -5.58
N LEU A 158 -19.65 -3.11 -4.50
CA LEU A 158 -20.16 -3.32 -3.13
C LEU A 158 -20.25 -2.02 -2.32
N SER A 159 -19.47 -0.99 -2.66
CA SER A 159 -19.25 0.20 -1.84
C SER A 159 -19.41 1.51 -2.62
N SER A 160 -20.31 1.53 -3.61
CA SER A 160 -20.63 2.74 -4.35
C SER A 160 -22.14 2.96 -4.49
N ARG A 161 -22.56 4.22 -4.63
CA ARG A 161 -23.93 4.62 -4.96
C ARG A 161 -23.90 5.92 -5.76
N GLY A 162 -24.08 5.84 -7.08
CA GLY A 162 -23.95 7.00 -7.96
C GLY A 162 -22.51 7.53 -7.97
N ASP A 163 -22.33 8.80 -7.58
CA ASP A 163 -21.02 9.44 -7.40
C ASP A 163 -20.48 9.30 -5.95
N GLN A 164 -21.17 8.54 -5.10
CA GLN A 164 -20.77 8.32 -3.72
C GLN A 164 -19.96 7.04 -3.56
N TYR A 165 -18.83 7.14 -2.86
CA TYR A 165 -17.97 5.99 -2.54
C TYR A 165 -17.82 5.81 -1.03
N GLY A 166 -17.89 4.54 -0.61
CA GLY A 166 -17.84 4.12 0.77
C GLY A 166 -16.44 3.79 1.25
N VAL A 167 -16.35 3.65 2.56
CA VAL A 167 -15.14 3.21 3.26
C VAL A 167 -15.05 1.69 3.32
N MET A 168 -16.20 1.05 3.49
CA MET A 168 -16.31 -0.40 3.69
C MET A 168 -16.42 -1.08 2.33
N TRP A 169 -15.29 -1.50 1.76
CA TRP A 169 -15.25 -2.13 0.45
C TRP A 169 -15.85 -3.54 0.43
N HIS A 170 -16.10 -4.17 1.59
CA HIS A 170 -16.92 -5.39 1.66
C HIS A 170 -18.43 -5.08 1.52
N GLY A 171 -18.82 -3.81 1.53
CA GLY A 171 -20.20 -3.37 1.42
C GLY A 171 -21.11 -3.79 2.59
N PRO A 172 -22.43 -3.56 2.44
CA PRO A 172 -23.01 -2.69 1.42
C PRO A 172 -22.66 -1.21 1.66
N MET A 173 -22.83 -0.37 0.62
CA MET A 173 -22.70 1.08 0.75
C MET A 173 -23.76 1.66 1.71
N ASP A 174 -23.29 2.28 2.79
CA ASP A 174 -24.13 2.97 3.79
C ASP A 174 -24.35 4.45 3.38
N GLU A 175 -23.32 5.27 3.61
CA GLU A 175 -23.31 6.70 3.29
C GLU A 175 -21.94 7.14 2.75
N GLY A 176 -21.94 8.14 1.87
CA GLY A 176 -20.73 8.74 1.32
C GLY A 176 -20.12 9.74 2.30
N TYR A 177 -18.88 9.48 2.73
CA TYR A 177 -18.10 10.41 3.55
C TYR A 177 -16.83 10.84 2.81
N THR A 178 -16.30 12.01 3.18
CA THR A 178 -15.10 12.61 2.56
C THR A 178 -13.89 11.66 2.55
N HIS A 179 -13.71 10.86 3.60
CA HIS A 179 -12.61 9.89 3.68
C HIS A 179 -12.84 8.63 2.81
N GLY A 180 -14.10 8.24 2.56
CA GLY A 180 -14.43 7.23 1.55
C GLY A 180 -14.09 7.72 0.15
N GLN A 181 -14.46 8.97 -0.15
CA GLN A 181 -14.18 9.65 -1.42
C GLN A 181 -12.68 9.79 -1.71
N MET A 182 -11.90 10.26 -0.73
CA MET A 182 -10.44 10.38 -0.87
C MET A 182 -9.79 9.03 -1.20
N THR A 183 -10.18 7.98 -0.48
CA THR A 183 -9.60 6.66 -0.69
C THR A 183 -10.03 6.05 -2.03
N ALA A 184 -11.27 6.31 -2.46
CA ALA A 184 -11.77 5.91 -3.77
C ALA A 184 -10.97 6.56 -4.91
N LEU A 185 -10.65 7.85 -4.79
CA LEU A 185 -9.83 8.55 -5.77
C LEU A 185 -8.45 7.88 -5.95
N ASP A 186 -7.80 7.50 -4.85
CA ASP A 186 -6.51 6.80 -4.90
C ASP A 186 -6.62 5.42 -5.55
N ALA A 187 -7.68 4.67 -5.24
CA ALA A 187 -7.93 3.35 -5.80
C ALA A 187 -8.21 3.41 -7.31
N LEU A 188 -9.10 4.31 -7.73
CA LEU A 188 -9.47 4.51 -9.13
C LEU A 188 -8.30 5.05 -9.97
N ALA A 189 -7.55 6.02 -9.44
CA ALA A 189 -6.34 6.51 -10.11
C ALA A 189 -5.30 5.40 -10.24
N GLY A 190 -5.11 4.59 -9.18
CA GLY A 190 -4.25 3.41 -9.21
C GLY A 190 -4.69 2.40 -10.26
N TYR A 191 -5.99 2.12 -10.36
CA TYR A 191 -6.56 1.23 -11.37
C TYR A 191 -6.30 1.72 -12.79
N ILE A 192 -6.59 2.99 -13.09
CA ILE A 192 -6.31 3.57 -14.40
C ILE A 192 -4.81 3.44 -14.70
N SER A 193 -3.98 3.77 -13.72
CA SER A 193 -2.52 3.76 -13.81
C SER A 193 -1.93 2.37 -14.08
N VAL A 194 -2.58 1.26 -13.74
CA VAL A 194 -2.03 -0.10 -13.99
C VAL A 194 -2.74 -0.85 -15.12
N ASN A 195 -3.89 -0.37 -15.58
CA ASN A 195 -4.65 -1.00 -16.67
C ASN A 195 -4.49 -0.30 -18.02
N TYR A 196 -4.19 1.00 -18.05
CA TYR A 196 -4.21 1.82 -19.28
C TYR A 196 -2.90 2.58 -19.56
N SER A 197 -1.80 2.15 -18.94
CA SER A 197 -0.48 2.79 -18.99
C SER A 197 0.58 2.00 -19.73
#